data_AF-A0A925SY92-F1
#
_entry.id   AF-A0A925SY92-F1
#
_cell.length_a   1.000
_cell.length_b   1.000
_cell.length_c   1.000
_cell.angle_alpha   90.00
_cell.angle_beta   90.00
_cell.angle_gamma   90.00
#
_symmetry.space_group_name_H-M   'P 1'
#
loop_
_entity.id
_entity.type
_entity.pdbx_description
1 polymer ?
#
loop_
_entity_poly.entity_id
_entity_poly.type
_entity_poly.pdbx_seq_one_letter_code
_entity_poly.pdbx_strand_id
1 'polypeptide(L)'
;MRKIALHVLGAPRARPAFERRGDLRFVGVIGSAAKAKILQKELVAAGLPAKRAKQFHCPVGLPFGSNDPREIALSIVAQLLTERDQIKAG
;
A
#
# COMPACT_ATOMS: atom_id res chain seq x y z
N MET A 1 9.20 -15.08 -9.70
CA MET A 1 9.06 -14.73 -8.27
C MET A 1 8.16 -13.50 -8.14
N ARG A 2 7.03 -13.61 -7.42
CA ARG A 2 6.05 -12.53 -7.21
C ARG A 2 6.56 -11.58 -6.13
N LYS A 3 6.48 -10.26 -6.33
CA LYS A 3 7.16 -9.25 -5.48
C LYS A 3 6.19 -8.53 -4.54
N ILE A 4 6.59 -8.38 -3.28
CA ILE A 4 5.96 -7.51 -2.27
C ILE A 4 6.72 -6.19 -2.28
N ALA A 5 6.03 -5.05 -2.36
CA ALA A 5 6.64 -3.73 -2.31
C ALA A 5 5.98 -2.86 -1.22
N LEU A 6 6.76 -2.44 -0.23
CA LEU A 6 6.39 -1.39 0.72
C LEU A 6 6.88 -0.05 0.13
N HIS A 7 5.99 0.93 -0.05
CA HIS A 7 6.36 2.23 -0.61
C HIS A 7 5.78 3.38 0.21
N VAL A 8 6.68 4.22 0.72
CA VAL A 8 6.32 5.49 1.35
C VAL A 8 6.30 6.54 0.22
N LEU A 9 5.16 6.74 -0.44
CA LEU A 9 5.09 7.65 -1.60
C LEU A 9 3.92 8.65 -1.52
N GLY A 10 4.21 9.89 -1.90
CA GLY A 10 3.24 10.84 -2.46
C GLY A 10 3.04 10.63 -3.97
N ALA A 11 1.96 11.16 -4.53
CA ALA A 11 1.48 10.82 -5.88
C ALA A 11 2.47 10.84 -7.06
N PRO A 12 3.37 11.83 -7.24
CA PRO A 12 4.18 11.90 -8.47
C PRO A 12 5.15 10.71 -8.63
N ARG A 13 5.45 9.98 -7.54
CA ARG A 13 6.33 8.81 -7.57
C ARG A 13 5.57 7.48 -7.57
N ALA A 14 4.26 7.48 -7.26
CA ALA A 14 3.45 6.28 -7.16
C ALA A 14 3.04 5.72 -8.53
N ARG A 15 2.75 6.60 -9.50
CA ARG A 15 2.31 6.18 -10.86
C ARG A 15 3.28 5.20 -11.54
N PRO A 16 4.60 5.48 -11.63
CA PRO A 16 5.51 4.54 -12.28
C PRO A 16 5.64 3.20 -11.57
N ALA A 17 5.29 3.08 -10.29
CA ALA A 17 5.28 1.81 -9.57
C ALA A 17 4.06 0.96 -9.92
N PHE A 18 2.87 1.58 -10.01
CA PHE A 18 1.64 0.92 -10.49
C PHE A 18 1.69 0.55 -11.97
N GLU A 19 2.43 1.31 -12.79
CA GLU A 19 2.58 1.06 -14.23
C GLU A 19 3.69 0.05 -14.54
N ARG A 20 4.87 0.15 -13.92
CA ARG A 20 6.04 -0.73 -14.23
C ARG A 20 5.94 -2.13 -13.65
N ARG A 21 5.02 -2.37 -12.71
CA ARG A 21 4.85 -3.65 -12.01
C ARG A 21 3.37 -3.97 -11.91
N GLY A 22 2.75 -4.35 -13.03
CA GLY A 22 1.36 -4.81 -13.07
C GLY A 22 1.11 -6.11 -12.26
N ASP A 23 2.15 -6.69 -11.67
CA ASP A 23 2.15 -7.90 -10.86
C ASP A 23 2.23 -7.64 -9.34
N LEU A 24 2.22 -6.38 -8.88
CA LEU A 24 2.22 -6.07 -7.45
C LEU A 24 0.96 -6.61 -6.79
N ARG A 25 1.16 -7.53 -5.85
CA ARG A 25 0.08 -8.12 -5.03
C ARG A 25 -0.24 -7.29 -3.79
N PHE A 26 0.72 -6.48 -3.32
CA PHE A 26 0.57 -5.64 -2.15
C PHE A 26 1.26 -4.30 -2.35
N VAL A 27 0.58 -3.22 -1.99
CA VAL A 27 1.11 -1.86 -1.92
C VAL A 27 0.64 -1.24 -0.60
N GLY A 28 1.57 -0.93 0.29
CA GLY A 28 1.28 -0.28 1.56
C GLY A 28 1.81 1.14 1.59
N VAL A 29 1.00 2.08 2.11
CA VAL A 29 1.31 3.51 2.23
C VAL A 29 1.16 3.96 3.68
N ILE A 30 2.22 4.52 4.25
CA ILE A 30 2.19 5.14 5.58
C ILE A 30 1.47 6.48 5.48
N GLY A 31 0.43 6.67 6.27
CA GLY A 31 -0.38 7.89 6.28
C GLY A 31 -1.75 7.67 6.89
N SER A 32 -2.53 8.75 7.03
CA SER A 32 -3.91 8.68 7.51
C SER A 32 -4.89 8.32 6.40
N ALA A 33 -6.10 7.90 6.77
CA ALA A 33 -7.20 7.69 5.81
C ALA A 33 -7.52 8.95 4.98
N ALA A 34 -7.28 10.15 5.52
CA ALA A 34 -7.41 11.40 4.76
C ALA A 34 -6.37 11.48 3.64
N LYS A 35 -5.11 11.14 3.92
CA LYS A 35 -4.03 11.07 2.91
C LYS A 35 -4.33 10.01 1.85
N ALA A 36 -4.94 8.90 2.22
CA ALA A 36 -5.38 7.87 1.26
C ALA A 36 -6.34 8.45 0.19
N LYS A 37 -7.35 9.24 0.60
CA LYS A 37 -8.30 9.88 -0.32
C LYS A 37 -7.62 10.86 -1.27
N ILE A 38 -6.65 11.64 -0.76
CA ILE A 38 -5.87 12.58 -1.57
C ILE A 38 -5.05 11.82 -2.61
N LEU A 39 -4.27 10.82 -2.18
CA LEU A 39 -3.46 9.99 -3.06
C LEU A 39 -4.31 9.30 -4.14
N GLN A 40 -5.48 8.80 -3.78
CA GLN A 40 -6.41 8.19 -4.73
C GLN A 40 -6.84 9.19 -5.82
N LYS A 41 -7.21 10.42 -5.44
CA LYS A 41 -7.58 11.48 -6.39
C LYS A 41 -6.42 11.84 -7.30
N GLU A 42 -5.22 11.99 -6.75
CA GLU A 42 -4.01 12.31 -7.51
C GLU A 42 -3.64 11.19 -8.50
N LEU A 43 -3.77 9.92 -8.11
CA LEU A 43 -3.52 8.77 -9.00
C LEU A 43 -4.53 8.73 -10.16
N VAL A 44 -5.81 9.01 -9.89
CA VAL A 44 -6.84 9.10 -10.94
C VAL A 44 -6.56 10.28 -11.87
N ALA A 45 -6.23 11.45 -11.32
CA ALA A 45 -5.86 12.63 -12.11
C ALA A 45 -4.61 12.38 -12.96
N ALA A 46 -3.69 11.54 -12.48
CA ALA A 46 -2.51 11.11 -13.21
C ALA A 46 -2.80 10.03 -14.28
N GLY A 47 -4.06 9.66 -14.51
CA GLY A 47 -4.48 8.74 -15.59
C GLY A 47 -4.59 7.27 -15.18
N LEU A 48 -4.44 6.91 -13.90
CA LEU A 48 -4.72 5.54 -13.47
C LEU A 48 -6.23 5.28 -13.44
N PRO A 49 -6.69 4.09 -13.86
CA PRO A 49 -8.07 3.68 -13.66
C PRO A 49 -8.46 3.73 -12.18
N ALA A 50 -9.64 4.26 -11.86
CA ALA A 50 -10.10 4.41 -10.48
C ALA A 50 -10.06 3.11 -9.66
N LYS A 51 -10.26 1.95 -10.30
CA LYS A 51 -10.11 0.63 -9.68
C LYS A 51 -8.66 0.37 -9.21
N ARG A 52 -7.67 0.68 -10.04
CA ARG A 52 -6.24 0.54 -9.68
C ARG A 52 -5.78 1.62 -8.71
N ALA A 53 -6.31 2.83 -8.84
CA ALA A 53 -6.01 3.93 -7.92
C ALA A 53 -6.46 3.68 -6.48
N LYS A 54 -7.28 2.64 -6.22
CA LYS A 54 -7.68 2.19 -4.87
C LYS A 54 -6.88 0.98 -4.38
N GLN A 55 -5.98 0.42 -5.21
CA GLN A 55 -5.32 -0.85 -4.93
C GLN A 55 -4.06 -0.65 -4.07
N PHE A 56 -4.26 -0.13 -2.85
CA PHE A 56 -3.23 0.01 -1.82
C PHE A 56 -3.85 0.05 -0.42
N HIS A 57 -3.03 -0.20 0.61
CA HIS A 57 -3.42 -0.10 2.02
C HIS A 57 -2.91 1.20 2.63
N CYS A 58 -3.80 2.02 3.18
CA CYS A 58 -3.44 3.22 3.92
C CYS A 58 -4.51 3.54 5.00
N PRO A 59 -4.14 3.59 6.28
CA PRO A 59 -2.81 3.33 6.83
C PRO A 59 -2.32 1.90 6.55
N VAL A 60 -1.03 1.73 6.31
CA VAL A 60 -0.40 0.41 6.28
C VAL A 60 -0.05 -0.02 7.70
N GLY A 61 -0.24 -1.31 7.99
CA GLY A 61 -0.10 -1.93 9.30
C GLY A 61 -1.44 -2.43 9.83
N LEU A 62 -1.39 -3.47 10.67
CA LEU A 62 -2.54 -3.90 11.46
C LEU A 62 -2.83 -2.92 12.60
N PRO A 63 -4.08 -2.85 13.11
CA PRO A 63 -4.49 -1.86 14.10
C PRO A 63 -4.05 -2.25 15.53
N PHE A 64 -2.73 -2.39 15.74
CA PHE A 64 -2.13 -2.64 17.06
C PHE A 64 -0.86 -1.81 17.28
N GLY A 65 -0.44 -1.72 18.55
CA GLY A 65 0.71 -0.92 18.96
C GLY A 65 0.37 0.56 19.07
N SER A 66 1.42 1.37 19.17
CA SER A 66 1.41 2.82 19.35
C SER A 66 2.12 3.51 18.18
N ASN A 67 2.36 4.82 18.31
CA ASN A 67 3.13 5.60 17.33
C ASN A 67 4.65 5.36 17.43
N ASP A 68 5.11 4.39 18.22
CA ASP A 68 6.52 4.02 18.24
C ASP A 68 6.94 3.38 16.91
N PRO A 69 8.02 3.84 16.26
CA PRO A 69 8.48 3.31 14.98
C PRO A 69 8.72 1.80 14.96
N ARG A 70 9.12 1.19 16.08
CA ARG A 70 9.35 -0.26 16.18
C ARG A 70 8.03 -1.02 16.14
N GLU A 71 7.02 -0.48 16.82
CA GLU A 71 5.68 -1.07 16.82
C GLU A 71 4.98 -0.90 15.47
N ILE A 72 5.16 0.25 14.81
CA ILE A 72 4.71 0.47 13.42
C ILE A 72 5.37 -0.54 12.48
N ALA A 73 6.68 -0.78 12.60
CA ALA A 73 7.37 -1.76 11.77
C ALA A 73 6.78 -3.18 11.97
N LEU A 74 6.52 -3.57 13.22
CA LEU A 74 5.91 -4.87 13.54
C LEU A 74 4.49 -4.98 12.97
N SER A 75 3.68 -3.92 13.05
CA SER A 75 2.32 -3.93 12.49
C SER A 75 2.30 -4.07 10.97
N ILE A 76 3.27 -3.46 10.28
CA ILE A 76 3.45 -3.60 8.83
C ILE A 76 3.90 -5.02 8.48
N VAL A 77 4.89 -5.57 9.19
CA VAL A 77 5.37 -6.95 8.96
C VAL A 77 4.25 -7.96 9.19
N ALA A 78 3.45 -7.80 10.24
CA ALA A 78 2.30 -8.65 10.51
C ALA A 78 1.29 -8.60 9.36
N GLN A 79 0.94 -7.40 8.86
CA GLN A 79 0.05 -7.27 7.70
C GLN A 79 0.62 -7.98 6.45
N LEU A 80 1.91 -7.81 6.17
CA LEU A 80 2.55 -8.46 5.02
C LEU A 80 2.46 -9.99 5.08
N LEU A 81 2.63 -10.57 6.27
CA LEU A 81 2.50 -12.01 6.47
C LEU A 81 1.06 -12.48 6.29
N THR A 82 0.09 -11.76 6.86
CA THR A 82 -1.34 -12.05 6.68
C THR A 82 -1.72 -12.05 5.19
N GLU A 83 -1.35 -11.01 4.46
CA GLU A 83 -1.66 -10.88 3.02
C GLU A 83 -0.97 -11.98 2.20
N ARG A 84 0.29 -12.31 2.52
CA ARG A 84 1.02 -13.42 1.86
C ARG A 84 0.28 -14.74 2.03
N ASP A 85 -0.21 -15.02 3.24
CA ASP A 85 -0.84 -16.30 3.54
C ASP A 85 -2.24 -16.40 2.94
N GLN A 86 -2.99 -15.29 2.87
CA GLN A 86 -4.23 -15.22 2.09
C GLN A 86 -3.99 -15.51 0.61
N ILE A 87 -2.89 -15.02 0.03
CA ILE A 87 -2.52 -15.31 -1.37
C ILE A 87 -2.14 -16.79 -1.58
N LYS A 88 -1.64 -17.49 -0.56
CA LYS A 88 -1.30 -18.92 -0.66
C LYS A 88 -2.52 -19.83 -0.51
N ALA A 89 -3.53 -19.38 0.24
CA ALA A 89 -4.73 -20.15 0.53
C ALA A 89 -5.76 -20.15 -0.62
N GLY A 90 -5.62 -19.26 -1.61
CA GLY A 90 -6.42 -19.20 -2.83
C GLY A 90 -5.63 -19.55 -4.08
#